data_AF-A0A0B6ZJK9-F1
#
_entry.id   AF-A0A0B6ZJK9-F1
#
_cell.length_a   1.000
_cell.length_b   1.000
_cell.length_c   1.000
_cell.angle_alpha   90.00
_cell.angle_beta   90.00
_cell.angle_gamma   90.00
#
_symmetry.space_group_name_H-M   'P 1'
#
loop_
_entity.id
_entity.type
_entity.pdbx_description
1 polymer ?
#
loop_
_entity_poly.entity_id
_entity_poly.type
_entity_poly.pdbx_seq_one_letter_code
_entity_poly.pdbx_strand_id
1 'polypeptide(L)'
;MDISFEFNSRRSVVTCRNGCVASSNPLASQAGLDILKAGGNAADAAVAVAAALSLMEPTSTGLGGDAFCMFYDKSTKTVKGLNGSGRSAAAASLERLSAEGYDMTH
;
A
#
# COMPACT_ATOMS: atom_id res chain seq x y z
N MET A 1 -14.83 -34.10 1.59
CA MET A 1 -15.00 -33.53 0.24
C MET A 1 -13.63 -33.11 -0.21
N ASP A 2 -13.06 -33.83 -1.16
CA ASP A 2 -11.76 -33.50 -1.75
C ASP A 2 -12.04 -32.56 -2.92
N ILE A 3 -11.76 -31.27 -2.75
CA ILE A 3 -11.98 -30.27 -3.80
C ILE A 3 -10.64 -30.09 -4.49
N SER A 4 -10.44 -30.79 -5.60
CA SER A 4 -9.31 -30.55 -6.50
C SER A 4 -9.60 -29.31 -7.35
N PHE A 5 -8.80 -28.26 -7.17
CA PHE A 5 -8.83 -27.11 -8.06
C PHE A 5 -7.86 -27.35 -9.23
N GLU A 6 -8.38 -27.56 -10.44
CA GLU A 6 -7.58 -27.50 -11.67
C GLU A 6 -7.37 -26.04 -12.10
N PHE A 7 -6.16 -25.52 -11.90
CA PHE A 7 -5.80 -24.17 -12.34
C PHE A 7 -5.18 -24.18 -13.75
N ASN A 8 -6.01 -24.15 -14.79
CA ASN A 8 -5.57 -24.09 -16.19
C ASN A 8 -5.24 -22.67 -16.70
N SER A 9 -5.06 -21.70 -15.81
CA SER A 9 -4.78 -20.30 -16.20
C SER A 9 -3.28 -20.01 -16.33
N ARG A 10 -2.95 -19.02 -17.15
CA ARG A 10 -1.61 -18.43 -17.32
C ARG A 10 -1.75 -16.90 -17.35
N ARG A 11 -0.77 -16.20 -16.78
CA ARG A 11 -0.66 -14.73 -16.86
C ARG A 11 0.62 -14.37 -17.61
N SER A 12 0.48 -13.86 -18.82
CA SER A 12 1.62 -13.30 -19.57
C SER A 12 2.13 -12.04 -18.89
N VAL A 13 3.42 -11.78 -19.01
CA VAL A 13 4.03 -10.53 -18.54
C VAL A 13 3.40 -9.34 -19.25
N VAL A 14 2.94 -8.35 -18.48
CA VAL A 14 2.45 -7.08 -19.02
C VAL A 14 3.65 -6.20 -19.34
N THR A 15 3.71 -5.69 -20.57
CA THR A 15 4.76 -4.75 -21.01
C THR A 15 4.14 -3.40 -21.32
N CYS A 16 4.84 -2.33 -20.94
CA CYS A 16 4.36 -0.96 -21.09
C CYS A 16 5.46 -0.05 -21.63
N ARG A 17 5.11 0.91 -22.49
CA ARG A 17 6.06 1.90 -23.05
C ARG A 17 6.18 3.17 -22.22
N ASN A 18 5.06 3.64 -21.64
CA ASN A 18 4.97 4.97 -21.03
C ASN A 18 4.78 4.95 -19.52
N GLY A 19 4.21 3.88 -18.96
CA GLY A 19 3.97 3.75 -17.53
C GLY A 19 3.24 2.45 -17.21
N CYS A 20 3.40 1.96 -15.98
CA CYS A 20 2.74 0.76 -15.49
C CYS A 20 2.27 1.01 -14.05
N VAL A 21 1.10 0.47 -13.70
CA VAL A 21 0.55 0.49 -12.36
C VAL A 21 0.11 -0.93 -12.02
N ALA A 22 0.49 -1.40 -10.84
CA ALA A 22 0.09 -2.70 -10.32
C ALA A 22 -0.31 -2.58 -8.86
N SER A 23 -1.48 -3.11 -8.51
CA SER A 23 -1.96 -3.25 -7.14
C SER A 23 -2.86 -4.49 -7.02
N SER A 24 -3.21 -4.85 -5.79
CA SER A 24 -4.14 -5.94 -5.46
C SER A 24 -5.56 -5.72 -5.96
N ASN A 25 -5.97 -4.46 -6.18
CA ASN A 25 -7.30 -4.10 -6.64
C ASN A 25 -7.27 -3.54 -8.09
N PRO A 26 -8.04 -4.10 -9.03
CA PRO A 26 -8.07 -3.60 -10.42
C PRO A 26 -8.51 -2.14 -10.55
N LEU A 27 -9.45 -1.67 -9.73
CA LEU A 27 -9.95 -0.29 -9.79
C LEU A 27 -8.96 0.70 -9.16
N ALA A 28 -8.20 0.29 -8.15
CA ALA A 28 -7.08 1.09 -7.65
C ALA A 28 -5.97 1.21 -8.70
N SER A 29 -5.66 0.10 -9.42
CA SER A 29 -4.70 0.14 -10.54
C SER A 29 -5.17 1.07 -11.66
N GLN A 30 -6.48 1.08 -11.95
CA GLN A 30 -7.09 1.99 -12.92
C GLN A 30 -6.96 3.46 -12.50
N ALA A 31 -7.22 3.78 -11.24
CA ALA A 31 -7.07 5.14 -10.72
C ALA A 31 -5.64 5.67 -10.89
N GLY A 32 -4.63 4.86 -10.56
CA GLY A 32 -3.23 5.22 -10.81
C GLY A 32 -2.93 5.42 -12.31
N LEU A 33 -3.47 4.56 -13.17
CA LEU A 33 -3.29 4.67 -14.62
C LEU A 33 -3.94 5.95 -15.17
N ASP A 34 -5.09 6.36 -14.65
CA ASP A 34 -5.78 7.58 -15.06
C ASP A 34 -4.99 8.83 -14.67
N ILE A 35 -4.31 8.82 -13.52
CA ILE A 35 -3.37 9.89 -13.15
C ILE A 35 -2.16 9.95 -14.08
N LEU A 36 -1.58 8.80 -14.45
CA LEU A 36 -0.50 8.78 -15.44
C LEU A 36 -0.96 9.33 -16.80
N LYS A 37 -2.17 8.97 -17.25
CA LYS A 37 -2.76 9.49 -18.50
C LYS A 37 -3.03 10.99 -18.44
N ALA A 38 -3.36 11.51 -17.26
CA ALA A 38 -3.54 12.94 -17.03
C ALA A 38 -2.22 13.74 -16.96
N GLY A 39 -1.07 13.07 -17.15
CA GLY A 39 0.26 13.69 -17.13
C GLY A 39 0.94 13.68 -15.77
N GLY A 40 0.35 13.00 -14.78
CA GLY A 40 0.99 12.76 -13.48
C GLY A 40 2.19 11.83 -13.58
N ASN A 41 3.09 11.92 -12.61
CA ASN A 41 4.26 11.05 -12.50
C ASN A 41 3.94 9.78 -11.67
N ALA A 42 4.95 8.92 -11.47
CA ALA A 42 4.80 7.67 -10.72
C ALA A 42 4.43 7.88 -9.24
N ALA A 43 4.88 8.97 -8.61
CA ALA A 43 4.51 9.30 -7.24
C ALA A 43 3.05 9.77 -7.16
N ASP A 44 2.58 10.61 -8.10
CA ASP A 44 1.18 11.02 -8.17
C ASP A 44 0.25 9.81 -8.34
N ALA A 45 0.63 8.89 -9.24
CA ALA A 45 -0.10 7.64 -9.45
C ALA A 45 -0.13 6.77 -8.20
N ALA A 46 0.99 6.67 -7.45
CA ALA A 46 1.05 5.91 -6.21
C ALA A 46 0.13 6.49 -5.12
N VAL A 47 0.04 7.82 -5.01
CA VAL A 47 -0.89 8.49 -4.07
C VAL A 47 -2.35 8.18 -4.45
N ALA A 48 -2.70 8.23 -5.74
CA ALA A 48 -4.04 7.88 -6.19
C ALA A 48 -4.40 6.40 -5.94
N VAL A 49 -3.45 5.49 -6.16
CA VAL A 49 -3.61 4.06 -5.83
C VAL A 49 -3.85 3.89 -4.32
N ALA A 50 -3.05 4.52 -3.46
CA ALA A 50 -3.20 4.42 -2.01
C ALA A 50 -4.55 4.97 -1.52
N ALA A 51 -4.98 6.12 -2.06
CA ALA A 51 -6.29 6.70 -1.78
C ALA A 51 -7.43 5.78 -2.23
N ALA A 52 -7.33 5.19 -3.43
CA ALA A 52 -8.32 4.24 -3.94
C ALA A 52 -8.37 2.96 -3.09
N LEU A 53 -7.21 2.39 -2.71
CA LEU A 53 -7.14 1.19 -1.86
C LEU A 53 -7.78 1.40 -0.49
N SER A 54 -7.68 2.62 0.08
CA SER A 54 -8.31 2.94 1.36
C SER A 54 -9.83 2.75 1.36
N LEU A 55 -10.48 2.81 0.19
CA LEU A 55 -11.90 2.51 0.01
C LEU A 55 -12.15 1.12 -0.55
N MET A 56 -11.34 0.71 -1.55
CA MET A 56 -11.59 -0.49 -2.35
C MET A 56 -11.05 -1.77 -1.70
N GLU A 57 -10.16 -1.63 -0.72
CA GLU A 57 -9.58 -2.74 0.04
C GLU A 57 -9.45 -2.39 1.55
N PRO A 58 -10.57 -2.06 2.22
CA PRO A 58 -10.56 -1.57 3.59
C PRO A 58 -10.14 -2.62 4.63
N THR A 59 -10.11 -3.89 4.23
CA THR A 59 -9.66 -5.01 5.08
C THR A 59 -8.14 -5.10 5.20
N SER A 60 -7.39 -4.36 4.37
CA SER A 60 -5.93 -4.48 4.25
C SER A 60 -5.20 -3.18 4.55
N THR A 61 -5.76 -2.03 4.14
CA THR A 61 -5.13 -0.71 4.30
C THR A 61 -6.19 0.39 4.40
N GLY A 62 -5.80 1.57 4.88
CA GLY A 62 -6.70 2.70 5.01
C GLY A 62 -6.03 3.97 5.55
N LEU A 63 -6.82 5.04 5.63
CA LEU A 63 -6.37 6.38 6.03
C LEU A 63 -5.81 6.45 7.46
N GLY A 64 -6.25 5.56 8.35
CA GLY A 64 -5.79 5.50 9.74
C GLY A 64 -4.55 4.63 9.96
N GLY A 65 -3.98 4.06 8.90
CA GLY A 65 -2.74 3.32 8.96
C GLY A 65 -1.52 4.21 8.74
N ASP A 66 -0.39 3.54 8.52
CA ASP A 66 0.89 4.16 8.21
C ASP A 66 1.33 3.83 6.79
N ALA A 67 2.37 4.50 6.29
CA ALA A 67 2.90 4.26 4.96
C ALA A 67 4.43 4.18 4.92
N PHE A 68 4.94 3.33 4.04
CA PHE A 68 6.34 3.29 3.65
C PHE A 68 6.43 3.39 2.13
N CYS A 69 7.40 4.13 1.63
CA CYS A 69 7.61 4.28 0.20
C CYS A 69 9.10 4.23 -0.14
N MET A 70 9.43 3.54 -1.22
CA MET A 70 10.73 3.65 -1.87
C MET A 70 10.52 4.30 -3.23
N PHE A 71 11.27 5.37 -3.49
CA PHE A 71 11.17 6.14 -4.72
C PHE A 71 12.57 6.24 -5.34
N TYR A 72 12.67 5.87 -6.61
CA TYR A 72 13.89 6.09 -7.39
C TYR A 72 13.86 7.47 -8.04
N ASP A 73 14.78 8.33 -7.63
CA ASP A 73 14.97 9.65 -8.20
C ASP A 73 15.89 9.55 -9.41
N LYS A 74 15.32 9.71 -10.62
CA LYS A 74 16.08 9.65 -11.87
C LYS A 74 17.14 10.75 -11.96
N SER A 75 16.90 11.92 -11.36
CA SER A 75 17.81 13.07 -11.46
C SER A 75 19.10 12.83 -10.67
N THR A 76 18.98 12.25 -9.48
CA THR A 76 20.12 11.92 -8.61
C THR A 76 20.61 10.49 -8.77
N LYS A 77 19.86 9.64 -9.49
CA LYS A 77 20.10 8.18 -9.65
C LYS A 77 20.19 7.44 -8.32
N THR A 78 19.37 7.84 -7.36
CA THR A 78 19.35 7.24 -6.02
C THR A 78 17.96 6.79 -5.63
N VAL A 79 17.89 5.75 -4.81
CA VAL A 79 16.64 5.34 -4.14
C VAL A 79 16.54 6.12 -2.84
N LYS A 80 15.38 6.73 -2.58
CA LYS A 80 15.04 7.38 -1.32
C LYS A 80 13.92 6.59 -0.65
N GLY A 81 14.03 6.46 0.67
CA GLY A 81 12.98 5.86 1.50
C GLY A 81 12.19 6.94 2.24
N LEU A 82 10.88 6.80 2.28
CA LEU A 82 9.99 7.54 3.15
C LEU A 82 9.46 6.57 4.21
N ASN A 83 9.69 6.89 5.48
CA ASN A 83 9.05 6.23 6.61
C ASN A 83 7.97 7.15 7.18
N GLY A 84 6.72 6.79 6.96
CA GLY A 84 5.53 7.45 7.49
C GLY A 84 4.88 6.67 8.63
N SER A 85 5.66 5.91 9.42
CA SER A 85 5.16 5.23 10.62
C SER A 85 4.73 6.21 11.70
N GLY A 86 3.48 6.12 12.15
CA GLY A 86 2.95 6.81 13.30
C GLY A 86 3.67 6.37 14.56
N ARG A 87 3.85 7.32 15.48
CA ARG A 87 4.40 7.02 16.81
C ARG A 87 3.28 6.58 17.75
N SER A 88 3.67 5.88 18.82
CA SER A 88 2.77 5.70 19.96
C SER A 88 2.26 7.04 20.47
N ALA A 89 1.03 7.04 20.99
CA ALA A 89 0.45 8.23 21.61
C ALA A 89 1.32 8.68 22.79
N ALA A 90 1.48 9.99 22.99
CA ALA A 90 2.34 10.55 24.04
C ALA A 90 1.95 10.10 25.47
N ALA A 91 0.67 9.78 25.69
CA ALA A 91 0.14 9.29 26.96
C ALA A 91 0.11 7.75 27.08
N ALA A 92 0.65 7.02 26.09
CA ALA A 92 0.79 5.57 26.17
C ALA A 92 2.03 5.25 27.02
N SER A 93 1.82 4.63 28.19
CA SER A 93 2.88 4.11 29.06
C SER A 93 2.60 2.66 29.44
N LEU A 94 3.65 1.91 29.78
CA LEU A 94 3.51 0.52 30.21
C LEU A 94 2.68 0.42 31.49
N GLU A 95 2.88 1.34 32.43
CA GLU A 95 2.14 1.39 33.69
C GLU A 95 0.64 1.57 33.45
N ARG A 96 0.28 2.44 32.50
CA ARG A 96 -1.12 2.66 32.13
C ARG A 96 -1.74 1.43 31.46
N LEU A 97 -1.05 0.81 30.52
CA LEU A 97 -1.54 -0.39 29.83
C LEU A 97 -1.72 -1.55 30.83
N SER A 98 -0.77 -1.74 31.75
CA SER A 98 -0.89 -2.73 32.83
C SER A 98 -2.08 -2.44 33.74
N ALA A 99 -2.31 -1.18 34.11
CA ALA A 99 -3.47 -0.78 34.92
C ALA A 99 -4.83 -1.01 34.20
N GLU A 100 -4.83 -0.99 32.86
CA GLU A 100 -5.99 -1.29 32.02
C GLU A 100 -6.17 -2.81 31.77
N GLY A 101 -5.29 -3.66 32.31
CA GLY A 101 -5.37 -5.13 32.23
C GLY A 101 -4.60 -5.76 31.08
N TYR A 102 -3.79 -4.99 30.35
CA TYR A 102 -2.90 -5.50 29.30
C TYR A 102 -1.54 -5.89 29.90
N ASP A 103 -1.53 -6.90 30.76
CA ASP A 103 -0.30 -7.46 31.33
C ASP A 103 0.20 -8.68 30.53
N MET A 104 1.46 -9.05 30.76
CA MET A 104 2.11 -10.17 30.07
C MET A 104 1.74 -11.54 30.68
N THR A 105 0.75 -11.62 31.57
CA THR A 105 0.45 -12.81 32.39
C THR A 105 -0.72 -13.65 31.86
N HIS A 106 -0.87 -13.71 30.54
CA HIS A 106 -1.73 -14.69 29.86
C HIS A 106 -0.95 -15.97 29.56
#